data_AF-A0A813FN26-F1
#
_entry.id   AF-A0A813FN26-F1
#
_cell.length_a   1.000
_cell.length_b   1.000
_cell.length_c   1.000
_cell.angle_alpha   90.00
_cell.angle_beta   90.00
_cell.angle_gamma   90.00
#
_symmetry.space_group_name_H-M   'P 1'
#
loop_
_entity.id
_entity.type
_entity.pdbx_description
1 polymer ?
#
loop_
_entity_poly.entity_id
_entity_poly.type
_entity_poly.pdbx_seq_one_letter_code
_entity_poly.pdbx_strand_id
1 'polypeptide(L)'
;MAFVLQRYRRNSSKQSSHLRDLFRHWTAKSKSRFPLLWLQDANEKPGTPWTQLQGTTALEAYDFAAQGVAREFQELLSVVCPRLAGRRSLQDYQEVWALVNSHVVTYPGGDSPESAVGIAQARQNILGPQSALIPIFDLVNHHLAPPDQLLRTDTELWEHHHGTVGRYGIHPPTPGSVGQEPHAQMLHLWADRQLKRGEEITDVYGIKSNEESLWTWGFTLPWIHNLTCLSRTRLSLQVAELPGSGQQRPGFGHAGLLPQLQPFLSFSVKPCSLHEGSSDHGLLQIIAFARSWYAAASASSPQALRATCGFQGLGPLGVGEAGSSSGWQLAEPCAYLSMADELAALRVVSAAVTARQAGLAGGRLEEDEQLLQGGAFQDLAVRDALVVRRDEKYVLRHLGLWLRSREKSFKSSLGKPGVSRRRRSEL
;
A
#
# COMPACT_ATOMS: atom_id res chain seq x y z
N MET A 1 -22.96 9.17 2.85
CA MET A 1 -23.22 10.54 2.33
C MET A 1 -24.71 10.91 2.16
N ALA A 2 -25.60 10.02 1.70
CA ALA A 2 -27.01 10.38 1.43
C ALA A 2 -27.82 10.85 2.65
N PHE A 3 -27.55 10.31 3.85
CA PHE A 3 -28.28 10.65 5.07
C PHE A 3 -28.02 12.08 5.58
N VAL A 4 -26.82 12.62 5.33
CA VAL A 4 -26.44 13.99 5.71
C VAL A 4 -27.15 15.01 4.81
N LEU A 5 -27.37 14.71 3.53
CA LEU A 5 -28.05 15.65 2.63
C LEU A 5 -29.58 15.65 2.78
N GLN A 6 -30.18 14.52 3.18
CA GLN A 6 -31.64 14.39 3.28
C GLN A 6 -32.22 15.07 4.53
N ARG A 7 -31.48 15.10 5.64
CA ARG A 7 -31.92 15.79 6.88
C ARG A 7 -31.82 17.32 6.77
N TYR A 8 -30.89 17.83 5.96
CA TYR A 8 -30.65 19.26 5.78
C TYR A 8 -31.55 19.94 4.74
N ARG A 9 -32.15 19.18 3.82
CA ARG A 9 -33.13 19.71 2.85
C ARG A 9 -34.43 20.23 3.48
N ARG A 10 -34.74 19.84 4.72
CA ARG A 10 -35.95 20.31 5.42
C ARG A 10 -35.81 21.69 6.09
N ASN A 11 -34.61 22.27 6.18
CA ASN A 11 -34.36 23.59 6.79
C ASN A 11 -33.76 24.61 5.79
N SER A 12 -34.32 24.70 4.59
CA SER A 12 -33.77 25.47 3.46
C SER A 12 -33.92 27.00 3.54
N SER A 13 -34.47 27.59 4.60
CA SER A 13 -34.65 29.05 4.69
C SER A 13 -33.47 29.81 5.31
N LYS A 14 -32.50 29.11 5.92
CA LYS A 14 -31.26 29.73 6.44
C LYS A 14 -30.08 28.80 6.20
N GLN A 15 -29.48 28.86 5.01
CA GLN A 15 -28.12 28.35 4.83
C GLN A 15 -27.21 29.14 5.79
N SER A 16 -26.82 28.51 6.90
CA SER A 16 -25.92 29.12 7.88
C SER A 16 -24.64 29.58 7.17
N SER A 17 -24.12 30.74 7.56
CA SER A 17 -22.83 31.27 7.09
C SER A 17 -21.74 30.19 7.14
N HIS A 18 -21.74 29.39 8.21
CA HIS A 18 -20.83 28.25 8.40
C HIS A 18 -20.84 27.24 7.25
N LEU A 19 -22.00 26.88 6.69
CA LEU A 19 -22.04 25.95 5.54
C LEU A 19 -21.48 26.60 4.28
N ARG A 20 -21.74 27.90 4.06
CA ARG A 20 -21.15 28.63 2.93
C ARG A 20 -19.65 28.78 3.07
N ASP A 21 -19.15 29.03 4.27
CA ASP A 21 -17.71 29.13 4.54
C ASP A 21 -17.00 27.78 4.45
N LEU A 22 -17.68 26.69 4.82
CA LEU A 22 -17.21 25.32 4.69
C LEU A 22 -17.17 24.85 3.21
N PHE A 23 -18.18 25.20 2.42
CA PHE A 23 -18.13 24.98 0.96
C PHE A 23 -17.12 25.90 0.25
N ARG A 24 -16.88 27.12 0.77
CA ARG A 24 -15.79 28.01 0.28
C ARG A 24 -14.41 27.44 0.62
N HIS A 25 -14.27 26.86 1.82
CA HIS A 25 -13.05 26.21 2.30
C HIS A 25 -12.67 24.98 1.47
N TRP A 26 -13.62 24.30 0.83
CA TRP A 26 -13.37 23.15 -0.05
C TRP A 26 -13.55 23.46 -1.54
N THR A 27 -13.26 24.70 -1.96
CA THR A 27 -13.29 25.12 -3.37
C THR A 27 -12.10 24.56 -4.17
N ALA A 28 -12.09 24.81 -5.49
CA ALA A 28 -10.99 24.41 -6.38
C ALA A 28 -9.59 24.89 -5.94
N LYS A 29 -9.51 25.99 -5.17
CA LYS A 29 -8.24 26.49 -4.60
C LYS A 29 -7.70 25.62 -3.46
N SER A 30 -8.54 24.79 -2.87
CA SER A 30 -8.17 23.81 -1.84
C SER A 30 -7.69 22.51 -2.47
N LYS A 31 -8.21 22.17 -3.67
CA LYS A 31 -7.68 21.09 -4.51
C LYS A 31 -6.25 21.36 -4.99
N SER A 32 -5.85 22.62 -5.17
CA SER A 32 -4.47 22.94 -5.57
C SER A 32 -3.43 22.63 -4.49
N ARG A 33 -3.85 22.31 -3.25
CA ARG A 33 -2.95 21.82 -2.19
C ARG A 33 -2.63 20.32 -2.34
N PHE A 34 -3.48 19.58 -3.03
CA PHE A 34 -3.37 18.13 -3.24
C PHE A 34 -3.56 17.85 -4.73
N PRO A 35 -2.54 18.13 -5.57
CA PRO A 35 -2.62 17.96 -7.02
C PRO A 35 -2.63 16.46 -7.36
N LEU A 36 -3.76 15.79 -7.12
CA LEU A 36 -3.91 14.38 -7.39
C LEU A 36 -3.69 14.12 -8.88
N LEU A 37 -2.61 13.42 -9.20
CA LEU A 37 -2.16 13.18 -10.57
C LEU A 37 -3.24 12.56 -11.44
N TRP A 38 -4.07 11.69 -10.86
CA TRP A 38 -5.12 10.96 -11.59
C TRP A 38 -6.34 11.80 -11.99
N LEU A 39 -6.45 13.03 -11.51
CA LEU A 39 -7.43 14.01 -11.99
C LEU A 39 -6.93 14.82 -13.20
N GLN A 40 -5.64 14.71 -13.55
CA GLN A 40 -5.05 15.41 -14.68
C GLN A 40 -5.23 14.58 -15.95
N ASP A 41 -5.44 15.26 -17.08
CA ASP A 41 -5.52 14.60 -18.39
C ASP A 41 -4.30 13.70 -18.61
N ALA A 42 -4.55 12.41 -18.77
CA ALA A 42 -3.56 11.38 -19.11
C ALA A 42 -3.13 11.48 -20.57
N ASN A 43 -2.78 12.68 -21.02
CA ASN A 43 -2.15 12.84 -22.31
C ASN A 43 -0.73 12.27 -22.21
N GLU A 44 -0.45 11.21 -22.98
CA GLU A 44 0.84 10.54 -23.13
C GLU A 44 1.90 11.41 -23.82
N LYS A 45 1.96 12.71 -23.50
CA LYS A 45 3.04 13.57 -23.96
C LYS A 45 4.30 13.24 -23.16
N PRO A 46 5.47 13.12 -23.81
CA PRO A 46 6.75 12.98 -23.10
C PRO A 46 6.92 14.08 -22.05
N GLY A 47 7.39 13.69 -20.86
CA GLY A 47 7.65 14.64 -19.77
C GLY A 47 6.44 14.95 -18.89
N THR A 48 5.32 14.23 -19.03
CA THR A 48 4.20 14.28 -18.07
C THR A 48 4.43 13.33 -16.89
N PRO A 49 3.74 13.53 -15.75
CA PRO A 49 3.81 12.61 -14.60
C PRO A 49 3.50 11.16 -15.00
N TRP A 50 2.54 10.96 -15.91
CA TRP A 50 2.14 9.65 -16.42
C TRP A 50 3.26 8.89 -17.12
N THR A 51 4.06 9.58 -17.95
CA THR A 51 5.24 8.96 -18.60
C THR A 51 6.31 8.57 -17.60
N GLN A 52 6.38 9.24 -16.45
CA GLN A 52 7.30 8.83 -15.39
C GLN A 52 6.77 7.61 -14.62
N LEU A 53 5.46 7.47 -14.45
CA LEU A 53 4.84 6.33 -13.75
C LEU A 53 4.70 5.07 -14.60
N GLN A 54 5.01 5.10 -15.90
CA GLN A 54 4.85 3.92 -16.76
C GLN A 54 5.61 2.71 -16.20
N GLY A 55 4.88 1.60 -16.10
CA GLY A 55 5.35 0.33 -15.52
C GLY A 55 5.35 0.27 -14.00
N THR A 56 5.10 1.36 -13.28
CA THR A 56 5.13 1.37 -11.80
C THR A 56 3.86 0.77 -11.18
N THR A 57 3.93 0.34 -9.92
CA THR A 57 2.78 -0.20 -9.18
C THR A 57 1.77 0.91 -8.91
N ALA A 58 2.24 2.16 -8.79
CA ALA A 58 1.38 3.33 -8.65
C ALA A 58 0.46 3.51 -9.86
N LEU A 59 0.96 3.37 -11.09
CA LEU A 59 0.14 3.52 -12.29
C LEU A 59 -0.99 2.48 -12.32
N GLU A 60 -0.68 1.21 -12.04
CA GLU A 60 -1.68 0.14 -11.96
C GLU A 60 -2.75 0.43 -10.90
N ALA A 61 -2.33 0.93 -9.73
CA ALA A 61 -3.25 1.32 -8.67
C ALA A 61 -4.15 2.49 -9.10
N TYR A 62 -3.61 3.46 -9.84
CA TYR A 62 -4.36 4.62 -10.32
C TYR A 62 -5.40 4.22 -11.35
N ASP A 63 -5.03 3.37 -12.31
CA ASP A 63 -5.96 2.87 -13.32
C ASP A 63 -7.11 2.09 -12.67
N PHE A 64 -6.79 1.19 -11.73
CA PHE A 64 -7.80 0.42 -11.01
C PHE A 64 -8.75 1.31 -10.22
N ALA A 65 -8.21 2.30 -9.51
CA ALA A 65 -9.01 3.17 -8.68
C ALA A 65 -9.83 4.17 -9.49
N ALA A 66 -9.30 4.73 -10.58
CA ALA A 66 -10.05 5.58 -11.51
C ALA A 66 -11.26 4.84 -12.10
N GLN A 67 -11.08 3.57 -12.50
CA GLN A 67 -12.18 2.71 -12.94
C GLN A 67 -13.16 2.41 -11.80
N GLY A 68 -12.68 2.20 -10.57
CA GLY A 68 -13.50 2.03 -9.38
C GLY A 68 -14.41 3.22 -9.11
N VAL A 69 -13.86 4.44 -9.12
CA VAL A 69 -14.59 5.70 -8.93
C VAL A 69 -15.61 5.93 -10.05
N ALA A 70 -15.25 5.64 -11.30
CA ALA A 70 -16.17 5.75 -12.43
C ALA A 70 -17.36 4.78 -12.30
N ARG A 71 -17.10 3.52 -11.92
CA ARG A 71 -18.16 2.54 -11.65
C ARG A 71 -19.01 2.94 -10.46
N GLU A 72 -18.44 3.45 -9.37
CA GLU A 72 -19.23 3.93 -8.23
C GLU A 72 -20.20 5.04 -8.64
N PHE A 73 -19.76 5.99 -9.48
CA PHE A 73 -20.64 7.02 -10.01
C PHE A 73 -21.78 6.44 -10.90
N GLN A 74 -21.44 5.58 -11.84
CA GLN A 74 -22.36 5.05 -12.85
C GLN A 74 -23.32 3.99 -12.30
N GLU A 75 -22.83 3.08 -11.46
CA GLU A 75 -23.56 1.90 -11.01
C GLU A 75 -24.18 2.09 -9.62
N LEU A 76 -23.54 2.86 -8.74
CA LEU A 76 -24.04 3.06 -7.38
C LEU A 76 -24.77 4.40 -7.24
N LEU A 77 -24.10 5.52 -7.51
CA LEU A 77 -24.70 6.85 -7.26
C LEU A 77 -25.89 7.11 -8.19
N SER A 78 -25.80 6.68 -9.45
CA SER A 78 -26.88 6.85 -10.42
C SER A 78 -28.12 6.04 -10.06
N VAL A 79 -27.97 4.90 -9.38
CA VAL A 79 -29.08 4.07 -8.90
C VAL A 79 -29.65 4.59 -7.58
N VAL A 80 -28.79 4.90 -6.61
CA VAL A 80 -29.21 5.30 -5.25
C VAL A 80 -29.68 6.76 -5.22
N CYS A 81 -29.11 7.63 -6.04
CA CYS A 81 -29.36 9.07 -6.08
C CYS A 81 -29.47 9.62 -7.52
N PRO A 82 -30.42 9.12 -8.34
CA PRO A 82 -30.50 9.44 -9.78
C PRO A 82 -30.65 10.93 -10.07
N ARG A 83 -31.36 11.68 -9.21
CA ARG A 83 -31.52 13.13 -9.36
C ARG A 83 -30.22 13.91 -9.14
N LEU A 84 -29.30 13.39 -8.32
CA LEU A 84 -28.00 14.01 -8.08
C LEU A 84 -27.04 13.66 -9.22
N ALA A 85 -26.98 12.38 -9.59
CA ALA A 85 -26.15 11.91 -10.70
C ALA A 85 -26.53 12.57 -12.03
N GLY A 86 -27.82 12.70 -12.35
CA GLY A 86 -28.27 13.35 -13.58
C GLY A 86 -28.01 14.87 -13.67
N ARG A 87 -27.48 15.50 -12.60
CA ARG A 87 -27.13 16.93 -12.56
C ARG A 87 -25.62 17.17 -12.43
N ARG A 88 -24.84 16.09 -12.34
CA ARG A 88 -23.40 16.14 -12.09
C ARG A 88 -22.70 15.32 -13.15
N SER A 89 -21.50 15.74 -13.50
CA SER A 89 -20.61 14.96 -14.37
C SER A 89 -19.84 13.92 -13.55
N LEU A 90 -19.25 12.93 -14.24
CA LEU A 90 -18.26 12.05 -13.61
C LEU A 90 -17.08 12.87 -13.04
N GLN A 91 -16.67 13.93 -13.75
CA GLN A 91 -15.61 14.83 -13.29
C GLN A 91 -15.97 15.49 -11.94
N ASP A 92 -17.19 16.02 -11.78
CA ASP A 92 -17.64 16.59 -10.50
C ASP A 92 -17.52 15.56 -9.35
N TYR A 93 -17.84 14.29 -9.65
CA TYR A 93 -17.78 13.22 -8.66
C TYR A 93 -16.34 12.83 -8.31
N GLN A 94 -15.46 12.68 -9.31
CA GLN A 94 -14.03 12.41 -9.12
C GLN A 94 -13.37 13.51 -8.27
N GLU A 95 -13.72 14.77 -8.51
CA GLU A 95 -13.23 15.90 -7.73
C GLU A 95 -13.67 15.87 -6.26
N VAL A 96 -14.91 15.46 -5.97
CA VAL A 96 -15.38 15.29 -4.59
C VAL A 96 -14.73 14.08 -3.95
N TRP A 97 -14.59 12.98 -4.68
CA TRP A 97 -13.94 11.77 -4.21
C TRP A 97 -12.48 12.06 -3.82
N ALA A 98 -11.75 12.77 -4.67
CA ALA A 98 -10.39 13.25 -4.44
C ALA A 98 -10.26 14.08 -3.15
N LEU A 99 -11.19 15.02 -2.94
CA LEU A 99 -11.22 15.83 -1.72
C LEU A 99 -11.44 14.97 -0.48
N VAL A 100 -12.40 14.04 -0.53
CA VAL A 100 -12.66 13.12 0.57
C VAL A 100 -11.43 12.25 0.85
N ASN A 101 -10.84 11.64 -0.18
CA ASN A 101 -9.69 10.74 -0.02
C ASN A 101 -8.47 11.43 0.59
N SER A 102 -8.24 12.71 0.25
CA SER A 102 -7.08 13.47 0.72
C SER A 102 -7.24 14.14 2.08
N HIS A 103 -8.47 14.44 2.52
CA HIS A 103 -8.74 15.25 3.72
C HIS A 103 -9.55 14.50 4.80
N VAL A 104 -9.97 13.25 4.54
CA VAL A 104 -10.69 12.47 5.53
C VAL A 104 -9.77 12.12 6.69
N VAL A 105 -10.24 12.42 7.90
CA VAL A 105 -9.58 11.99 9.13
C VAL A 105 -10.38 10.80 9.66
N THR A 106 -9.67 9.70 9.91
CA THR A 106 -10.25 8.51 10.51
C THR A 106 -9.84 8.45 11.98
N TYR A 107 -10.81 8.54 12.87
CA TYR A 107 -10.61 8.23 14.27
C TYR A 107 -10.62 6.71 14.43
N PRO A 108 -9.53 6.08 14.90
CA PRO A 108 -9.58 4.69 15.30
C PRO A 108 -10.48 4.61 16.53
N GLY A 109 -11.60 3.89 16.45
CA GLY A 109 -12.44 3.62 17.62
C GLY A 109 -11.62 2.98 18.76
N GLY A 110 -12.20 2.87 19.96
CA GLY A 110 -11.52 2.50 21.20
C GLY A 110 -10.82 1.12 21.28
N ASP A 111 -10.73 0.39 20.18
CA ASP A 111 -10.09 -0.94 20.08
C ASP A 111 -8.71 -0.92 19.37
N SER A 112 -8.17 0.26 19.02
CA SER A 112 -6.78 0.36 18.57
C SER A 112 -5.81 0.06 19.73
N PRO A 113 -4.74 -0.74 19.53
CA PRO A 113 -3.65 -0.91 20.51
C PRO A 113 -2.99 0.41 20.95
N GLU A 114 -3.16 1.47 20.16
CA GLU A 114 -2.64 2.83 20.43
C GLU A 114 -3.51 3.57 21.48
N SER A 115 -4.71 3.07 21.79
CA SER A 115 -5.61 3.56 22.84
C SER A 115 -5.29 2.91 24.20
N ALA A 116 -4.01 2.89 24.59
CA ALA A 116 -3.56 2.28 25.85
C ALA A 116 -4.04 3.03 27.12
N VAL A 117 -4.75 4.15 26.99
CA VAL A 117 -5.34 4.90 28.11
C VAL A 117 -6.78 4.42 28.44
N GLY A 118 -7.35 3.48 27.67
CA GLY A 118 -8.79 3.20 27.70
C GLY A 118 -9.25 1.84 28.25
N ILE A 119 -8.42 1.04 28.93
CA ILE A 119 -8.82 -0.33 29.34
C ILE A 119 -10.01 -0.34 30.33
N ALA A 120 -10.30 0.78 31.01
CA ALA A 120 -11.48 0.91 31.86
C ALA A 120 -12.76 1.43 31.15
N GLN A 121 -12.67 1.97 29.92
CA GLN A 121 -13.80 2.57 29.19
C GLN A 121 -14.21 1.81 27.91
N ALA A 122 -13.40 0.83 27.46
CA ALA A 122 -13.64 0.05 26.24
C ALA A 122 -14.97 -0.75 26.22
N ARG A 123 -15.66 -0.92 27.35
CA ARG A 123 -16.94 -1.64 27.40
C ARG A 123 -18.16 -0.84 26.91
N GLN A 124 -18.02 0.45 26.55
CA GLN A 124 -19.16 1.28 26.12
C GLN A 124 -19.06 1.90 24.71
N ASN A 125 -17.91 1.84 24.03
CA ASN A 125 -17.76 2.43 22.70
C ASN A 125 -17.88 1.35 21.60
N ILE A 126 -19.12 0.99 21.26
CA ILE A 126 -19.50 0.05 20.16
C ILE A 126 -19.26 0.66 18.76
N LEU A 127 -18.77 1.90 18.69
CA LEU A 127 -18.57 2.59 17.42
C LEU A 127 -17.15 2.28 16.91
N GLY A 128 -17.08 1.47 15.85
CA GLY A 128 -15.86 1.24 15.09
C GLY A 128 -15.27 2.53 14.51
N PRO A 129 -14.16 2.46 13.75
CA PRO A 129 -13.48 3.63 13.23
C PRO A 129 -14.43 4.60 12.51
N GLN A 130 -14.35 5.89 12.84
CA GLN A 130 -15.20 6.93 12.28
C GLN A 130 -14.39 7.85 11.39
N SER A 131 -14.86 8.05 10.17
CA SER A 131 -14.22 8.92 9.18
C SER A 131 -15.03 10.19 8.98
N ALA A 132 -14.38 11.35 9.06
CA ALA A 132 -15.01 12.65 8.87
C ALA A 132 -14.09 13.65 8.16
N LEU A 133 -14.69 14.57 7.44
CA LEU A 133 -14.02 15.81 7.02
C LEU A 133 -14.17 16.83 8.15
N ILE A 134 -13.05 17.28 8.71
CA ILE A 134 -13.03 18.19 9.85
C ILE A 134 -12.43 19.51 9.37
N PRO A 135 -13.25 20.56 9.23
CA PRO A 135 -12.77 21.89 8.86
C PRO A 135 -11.67 22.35 9.81
N ILE A 136 -10.70 23.11 9.28
CA ILE A 136 -9.54 23.66 10.02
C ILE A 136 -8.48 22.60 10.33
N PHE A 137 -8.86 21.40 10.77
CA PHE A 137 -7.90 20.30 10.97
C PHE A 137 -7.24 19.88 9.67
N ASP A 138 -8.00 19.89 8.59
CA ASP A 138 -7.54 19.61 7.23
C ASP A 138 -6.66 20.73 6.62
N LEU A 139 -6.41 21.82 7.37
CA LEU A 139 -5.41 22.83 6.99
C LEU A 139 -3.99 22.45 7.39
N VAL A 140 -3.82 21.57 8.37
CA VAL A 140 -2.51 21.19 8.87
C VAL A 140 -1.80 20.33 7.83
N ASN A 141 -0.57 20.68 7.44
CA ASN A 141 0.18 19.93 6.43
C ASN A 141 0.87 18.71 7.03
N HIS A 142 1.16 17.71 6.20
CA HIS A 142 1.96 16.55 6.60
C HIS A 142 3.44 16.92 6.78
N HIS A 143 4.05 16.51 7.88
CA HIS A 143 5.49 16.55 8.06
C HIS A 143 5.98 15.29 8.78
N LEU A 144 6.55 14.37 8.02
CA LEU A 144 7.38 13.30 8.55
C LEU A 144 8.84 13.76 8.39
N ALA A 145 9.66 13.65 9.43
CA ALA A 145 11.07 14.00 9.35
C ALA A 145 11.86 12.84 8.71
N PRO A 146 12.94 13.10 7.94
CA PRO A 146 13.81 12.02 7.47
C PRO A 146 14.46 11.31 8.66
N PRO A 147 14.59 9.97 8.64
CA PRO A 147 15.31 9.25 9.67
C PRO A 147 16.82 9.50 9.54
N ASP A 148 17.53 9.52 10.67
CA ASP A 148 18.99 9.66 10.70
C ASP A 148 19.72 8.44 10.10
N GLN A 149 19.04 7.30 10.03
CA GLN A 149 19.56 6.04 9.52
C GLN A 149 18.51 5.26 8.72
N LEU A 150 18.98 4.29 7.94
CA LEU A 150 18.11 3.37 7.20
C LEU A 150 17.30 2.50 8.18
N LEU A 151 15.97 2.52 8.08
CA LEU A 151 15.09 1.68 8.91
C LEU A 151 14.81 0.36 8.18
N ARG A 152 15.09 -0.78 8.82
CA ARG A 152 15.13 -2.12 8.23
C ARG A 152 13.95 -3.01 8.63
N THR A 153 13.20 -2.64 9.66
CA THR A 153 12.12 -3.45 10.23
C THR A 153 10.85 -2.63 10.42
N ASP A 154 9.71 -3.33 10.53
CA ASP A 154 8.43 -2.68 10.84
C ASP A 154 8.47 -2.00 12.22
N THR A 155 9.22 -2.58 13.16
CA THR A 155 9.43 -2.01 14.50
C THR A 155 10.18 -0.69 14.45
N GLU A 156 11.31 -0.62 13.75
CA GLU A 156 12.06 0.63 13.60
C GLU A 156 11.24 1.71 12.88
N LEU A 157 10.45 1.30 11.87
CA LEU A 157 9.51 2.20 11.18
C LEU A 157 8.44 2.74 12.14
N TRP A 158 7.86 1.87 12.96
CA TRP A 158 6.87 2.25 13.98
C TRP A 158 7.48 3.21 15.00
N GLU A 159 8.72 2.97 15.45
CA GLU A 159 9.42 3.83 16.41
C GLU A 159 9.71 5.20 15.81
N HIS A 160 10.14 5.24 14.55
CA HIS A 160 10.34 6.48 13.82
C HIS A 160 9.03 7.25 13.65
N HIS A 161 7.93 6.57 13.33
CA HIS A 161 6.60 7.20 13.32
C HIS A 161 6.30 7.85 14.66
N HIS A 162 6.37 7.09 15.74
CA HIS A 162 5.97 7.56 17.06
C HIS A 162 6.90 8.65 17.61
N GLY A 163 8.17 8.64 17.21
CA GLY A 163 9.13 9.68 17.54
C GLY A 163 8.96 10.98 16.72
N THR A 164 8.35 10.90 15.53
CA THR A 164 8.11 12.05 14.63
C THR A 164 6.69 12.58 14.70
N VAL A 165 5.74 11.77 15.18
CA VAL A 165 4.38 12.21 15.52
C VAL A 165 4.47 13.23 16.64
N GLY A 166 4.39 14.50 16.27
CA GLY A 166 3.92 15.55 17.17
C GLY A 166 2.46 15.25 17.49
N ARG A 167 2.18 14.73 18.68
CA ARG A 167 0.89 14.22 19.10
C ARG A 167 -0.22 15.26 18.91
N TYR A 168 -1.04 15.13 17.87
CA TYR A 168 -2.33 15.80 17.75
C TYR A 168 -3.40 14.74 18.00
N GLY A 169 -3.96 14.73 19.21
CA GLY A 169 -4.89 13.68 19.63
C GLY A 169 -6.28 14.23 19.94
N ILE A 170 -7.30 13.41 19.73
CA ILE A 170 -8.58 13.63 20.42
C ILE A 170 -8.36 13.25 21.87
N HIS A 171 -8.31 14.22 22.79
CA HIS A 171 -8.40 13.89 24.20
C HIS A 171 -9.84 13.42 24.49
N PRO A 172 -10.05 12.23 25.09
CA PRO A 172 -11.33 11.97 25.72
C PRO A 172 -11.53 12.99 26.85
N PRO A 173 -12.76 13.42 27.13
CA PRO A 173 -13.03 14.36 28.21
C PRO A 173 -12.45 13.83 29.52
N THR A 174 -11.72 14.69 30.24
CA THR A 174 -11.04 14.32 31.49
C THR A 174 -12.06 13.79 32.51
N PRO A 175 -11.82 12.63 33.16
CA PRO A 175 -12.72 12.11 34.18
C PRO A 175 -12.68 13.06 35.40
N GLY A 176 -13.68 13.94 35.51
CA GLY A 176 -13.76 14.94 36.58
C GLY A 176 -14.59 16.17 36.22
N SER A 177 -14.75 16.48 34.93
CA SER A 177 -15.66 17.55 34.46
C SER A 177 -17.10 17.04 34.33
N VAL A 178 -17.61 16.41 35.38
CA VAL A 178 -19.03 16.08 35.50
C VAL A 178 -19.75 17.34 35.97
N GLY A 179 -20.25 18.09 35.00
CA GLY A 179 -21.06 19.28 35.23
C GLY A 179 -20.47 20.50 34.52
N GLN A 180 -21.18 20.96 33.50
CA GLN A 180 -20.94 22.19 32.72
C GLN A 180 -19.87 22.08 31.63
N GLU A 181 -20.30 21.65 30.43
CA GLU A 181 -20.14 22.36 29.13
C GLU A 181 -20.25 21.36 27.96
N PRO A 182 -20.91 21.72 26.84
CA PRO A 182 -20.96 20.92 25.59
C PRO A 182 -19.59 20.68 24.92
N HIS A 183 -18.49 21.16 25.51
CA HIS A 183 -17.12 21.01 25.04
C HIS A 183 -16.55 19.58 25.12
N ALA A 184 -17.22 18.65 25.79
CA ALA A 184 -16.79 17.25 25.94
C ALA A 184 -16.86 16.38 24.65
N GLN A 185 -17.21 16.96 23.50
CA GLN A 185 -17.34 16.26 22.21
C GLN A 185 -16.54 16.93 21.06
N MET A 186 -15.55 17.77 21.40
CA MET A 186 -14.77 18.50 20.39
C MET A 186 -13.43 17.82 20.11
N LEU A 187 -12.95 17.99 18.89
CA LEU A 187 -11.60 17.60 18.47
C LEU A 187 -10.64 18.71 18.88
N HIS A 188 -9.53 18.34 19.51
CA HIS A 188 -8.50 19.29 19.93
C HIS A 188 -7.21 19.05 19.14
N LEU A 189 -6.63 20.14 18.62
CA LEU A 189 -5.32 20.15 17.97
C LEU A 189 -4.35 20.84 18.94
N TRP A 190 -3.33 20.14 19.44
CA TRP A 190 -2.31 20.71 20.35
C TRP A 190 -0.89 20.42 19.86
N ALA A 191 0.07 21.30 20.12
CA ALA A 191 1.48 21.05 19.82
C ALA A 191 2.21 20.51 21.06
N ASP A 192 2.87 19.35 20.95
CA ASP A 192 3.68 18.74 22.03
C ASP A 192 5.11 19.36 22.12
N ARG A 193 5.37 20.41 21.33
CA ARG A 193 6.61 21.19 21.35
C ARG A 193 6.33 22.68 21.29
N GLN A 194 7.28 23.47 21.78
CA GLN A 194 7.22 24.92 21.64
C GLN A 194 7.43 25.31 20.17
N LEU A 195 6.45 26.02 19.60
CA LEU A 195 6.52 26.57 18.25
C LEU A 195 7.04 28.01 18.28
N LYS A 196 7.91 28.37 17.34
CA LYS A 196 8.38 29.75 17.18
C LYS A 196 7.36 30.56 16.38
N ARG A 197 7.34 31.88 16.60
CA ARG A 197 6.51 32.79 15.79
C ARG A 197 6.91 32.69 14.32
N GLY A 198 5.94 32.43 13.44
CA GLY A 198 6.15 32.29 12.00
C GLY A 198 6.49 30.87 11.55
N GLU A 199 6.59 29.91 12.48
CA GLU A 199 6.76 28.50 12.16
C GLU A 199 5.44 27.86 11.71
N GLU A 200 5.52 26.94 10.75
CA GLU A 200 4.36 26.20 10.27
C GLU A 200 3.88 25.16 11.30
N ILE A 201 2.56 24.99 11.40
CA ILE A 201 1.94 23.91 12.18
C ILE A 201 1.73 22.73 11.24
N THR A 202 2.31 21.59 11.60
CA THR A 202 2.31 20.36 10.78
C THR A 202 1.88 19.16 11.62
N ASP A 203 1.35 18.12 10.98
CA ASP A 203 0.90 16.86 11.58
C ASP A 203 1.50 15.67 10.81
N VAL A 204 1.42 14.47 11.38
CA VAL A 204 1.74 13.22 10.70
C VAL A 204 0.44 12.50 10.38
N TYR A 205 -0.08 12.69 9.17
CA TYR A 205 -1.29 12.00 8.66
C TYR A 205 -1.24 10.46 8.76
N GLY A 206 -0.05 9.91 8.94
CA GLY A 206 0.25 8.49 8.98
C GLY A 206 1.51 8.19 8.16
N ILE A 207 1.89 6.92 8.15
CA ILE A 207 2.98 6.44 7.31
C ILE A 207 2.43 5.67 6.13
N LYS A 208 2.77 6.10 4.92
CA LYS A 208 2.40 5.48 3.65
C LYS A 208 3.61 5.36 2.73
N SER A 209 3.55 4.40 1.81
CA SER A 209 4.48 4.32 0.69
C SER A 209 4.28 5.50 -0.25
N ASN A 210 5.31 5.90 -1.01
CA ASN A 210 5.19 7.07 -1.91
C ASN A 210 4.12 6.91 -2.99
N GLU A 211 3.89 5.69 -3.48
CA GLU A 211 2.75 5.38 -4.37
C GLU A 211 1.40 5.71 -3.71
N GLU A 212 1.24 5.42 -2.41
CA GLU A 212 -0.02 5.59 -1.69
C GLU A 212 -0.17 7.03 -1.18
N SER A 213 0.93 7.68 -0.79
CA SER A 213 0.97 9.12 -0.50
C SER A 213 0.63 9.94 -1.73
N LEU A 214 1.17 9.59 -2.91
CA LEU A 214 0.85 10.30 -4.14
C LEU A 214 -0.61 10.05 -4.58
N TRP A 215 -1.13 8.85 -4.36
CA TRP A 215 -2.55 8.52 -4.57
C TRP A 215 -3.49 9.29 -3.63
N THR A 216 -3.16 9.29 -2.34
CA THR A 216 -4.03 9.76 -1.27
C THR A 216 -3.91 11.25 -1.07
N TRP A 217 -2.68 11.76 -1.06
CA TRP A 217 -2.33 13.11 -0.66
C TRP A 217 -1.66 13.92 -1.80
N GLY A 218 -1.41 13.34 -2.97
CA GLY A 218 -0.89 14.11 -4.10
C GLY A 218 0.52 14.68 -3.91
N PHE A 219 1.31 14.14 -2.99
CA PHE A 219 2.72 14.48 -2.82
C PHE A 219 3.54 13.23 -2.43
N THR A 220 4.86 13.34 -2.54
CA THR A 220 5.80 12.31 -2.08
C THR A 220 6.77 12.85 -1.03
N LEU A 221 7.36 11.95 -0.24
CA LEU A 221 8.52 12.25 0.60
C LEU A 221 9.78 11.68 -0.09
N PRO A 222 10.76 12.53 -0.47
CA PRO A 222 11.88 12.12 -1.31
C PRO A 222 12.84 11.12 -0.66
N TRP A 223 12.70 10.85 0.63
CA TRP A 223 13.55 9.96 1.40
C TRP A 223 12.83 8.69 1.89
N ILE A 224 11.57 8.42 1.47
CA ILE A 224 10.85 7.18 1.87
C ILE A 224 11.58 5.89 1.48
N HIS A 225 12.38 5.86 0.41
CA HIS A 225 13.26 4.73 0.12
C HIS A 225 14.25 4.38 1.26
N ASN A 226 14.53 5.31 2.19
CA ASN A 226 15.29 5.03 3.41
C ASN A 226 14.46 4.30 4.49
N LEU A 227 13.14 4.30 4.35
CA LEU A 227 12.19 3.53 5.13
C LEU A 227 11.89 2.23 4.39
N THR A 228 12.76 1.22 4.55
CA THR A 228 12.74 0.02 3.71
C THR A 228 11.44 -0.79 3.77
N CYS A 229 10.62 -0.62 4.83
CA CYS A 229 9.31 -1.26 4.95
C CYS A 229 8.15 -0.49 4.32
N LEU A 230 8.42 0.64 3.65
CA LEU A 230 7.39 1.42 2.95
C LEU A 230 7.50 1.32 1.45
N SER A 231 8.70 1.35 0.88
CA SER A 231 8.84 1.13 -0.54
C SER A 231 8.43 -0.31 -0.88
N ARG A 232 7.50 -0.46 -1.81
CA ARG A 232 7.03 -1.76 -2.29
C ARG A 232 6.99 -1.80 -3.81
N THR A 233 6.92 -3.01 -4.35
CA THR A 233 6.68 -3.26 -5.77
C THR A 233 5.78 -4.47 -5.91
N ARG A 234 5.02 -4.52 -7.00
CA ARG A 234 4.19 -5.67 -7.35
C ARG A 234 4.95 -6.55 -8.36
N LEU A 235 5.20 -7.80 -7.97
CA LEU A 235 5.73 -8.82 -8.86
C LEU A 235 4.59 -9.70 -9.36
N SER A 236 4.49 -9.84 -10.68
CA SER A 236 3.53 -10.73 -11.32
C SER A 236 4.27 -11.90 -11.97
N LEU A 237 3.76 -13.11 -11.78
CA LEU A 237 4.28 -14.31 -12.43
C LEU A 237 3.43 -14.64 -13.65
N GLN A 238 4.06 -14.72 -14.81
CA GLN A 238 3.38 -15.16 -16.02
C GLN A 238 3.25 -16.68 -16.01
N VAL A 239 2.11 -17.20 -15.52
CA VAL A 239 1.89 -18.65 -15.40
C VAL A 239 2.03 -19.36 -16.74
N ALA A 240 1.61 -18.72 -17.84
CA ALA A 240 1.76 -19.27 -19.19
C ALA A 240 3.22 -19.54 -19.57
N GLU A 241 4.16 -18.74 -19.07
CA GLU A 241 5.60 -18.86 -19.34
C GLU A 241 6.30 -19.85 -18.40
N LEU A 242 5.62 -20.33 -17.36
CA LEU A 242 6.20 -21.31 -16.44
C LEU A 242 6.33 -22.70 -17.11
N PRO A 243 7.39 -23.46 -16.82
CA PRO A 243 7.55 -24.82 -17.33
C PRO A 243 6.33 -25.68 -16.98
N GLY A 244 5.79 -26.40 -17.97
CA GLY A 244 4.64 -27.29 -17.81
C GLY A 244 3.32 -26.58 -17.46
N SER A 245 3.15 -25.33 -17.90
CA SER A 245 1.91 -24.54 -17.75
C SER A 245 0.69 -25.15 -18.44
N GLY A 246 0.89 -25.97 -19.48
CA GLY A 246 -0.17 -26.72 -20.17
C GLY A 246 -0.57 -28.04 -19.50
N GLN A 247 0.05 -28.41 -18.37
CA GLN A 247 -0.21 -29.68 -17.68
C GLN A 247 -1.03 -29.45 -16.41
N GLN A 248 -1.90 -30.40 -16.06
CA GLN A 248 -2.62 -30.37 -14.80
C GLN A 248 -1.63 -30.60 -13.65
N ARG A 249 -1.53 -29.63 -12.72
CA ARG A 249 -0.64 -29.71 -11.55
C ARG A 249 -1.46 -29.90 -10.26
N PRO A 250 -1.10 -30.87 -9.40
CA PRO A 250 -1.71 -31.04 -8.10
C PRO A 250 -1.70 -29.74 -7.28
N GLY A 251 -2.87 -29.33 -6.77
CA GLY A 251 -2.99 -28.16 -5.89
C GLY A 251 -3.18 -26.82 -6.62
N PHE A 252 -3.08 -26.78 -7.95
CA PHE A 252 -3.22 -25.56 -8.76
C PHE A 252 -4.49 -25.51 -9.61
N GLY A 253 -5.49 -26.35 -9.31
CA GLY A 253 -6.77 -26.39 -10.04
C GLY A 253 -6.63 -26.93 -11.47
N HIS A 254 -7.69 -26.79 -12.28
CA HIS A 254 -7.64 -27.16 -13.70
C HIS A 254 -6.73 -26.20 -14.47
N ALA A 255 -5.98 -26.72 -15.46
CA ALA A 255 -5.04 -25.95 -16.29
C ALA A 255 -5.67 -24.73 -16.97
N GLY A 256 -6.99 -24.71 -17.19
CA GLY A 256 -7.72 -23.57 -17.75
C GLY A 256 -8.05 -22.44 -16.76
N LEU A 257 -8.01 -22.69 -15.44
CA LEU A 257 -8.34 -21.70 -14.41
C LEU A 257 -7.15 -20.77 -14.10
N LEU A 258 -5.93 -21.31 -14.10
CA LEU A 258 -4.72 -20.55 -13.77
C LEU A 258 -4.45 -19.35 -14.69
N PRO A 259 -4.57 -19.46 -16.03
CA PRO A 259 -4.46 -18.29 -16.90
C PRO A 259 -5.53 -17.23 -16.61
N GLN A 260 -6.73 -17.63 -16.21
CA GLN A 260 -7.80 -16.70 -15.83
C GLN A 260 -7.49 -15.99 -14.50
N LEU A 261 -6.71 -16.63 -13.63
CA LEU A 261 -6.25 -16.05 -12.37
C LEU A 261 -4.98 -15.19 -12.52
N GLN A 262 -4.33 -15.17 -13.70
CA GLN A 262 -3.09 -14.43 -13.93
C GLN A 262 -3.17 -12.92 -13.58
N PRO A 263 -4.26 -12.18 -13.87
CA PRO A 263 -4.38 -10.78 -13.43
C PRO A 263 -4.34 -10.60 -11.91
N PHE A 264 -4.67 -11.66 -11.17
CA PHE A 264 -4.78 -11.70 -9.72
C PHE A 264 -3.56 -12.34 -9.04
N LEU A 265 -2.68 -13.01 -9.81
CA LEU A 265 -1.47 -13.65 -9.30
C LEU A 265 -0.32 -12.64 -9.22
N SER A 266 -0.39 -11.80 -8.21
CA SER A 266 0.61 -10.79 -7.94
C SER A 266 1.00 -10.74 -6.47
N PHE A 267 2.26 -10.43 -6.23
CA PHE A 267 2.84 -10.41 -4.90
C PHE A 267 3.37 -9.00 -4.63
N SER A 268 2.83 -8.35 -3.60
CA SER A 268 3.42 -7.13 -3.07
C SER A 268 4.68 -7.50 -2.33
N VAL A 269 5.82 -6.93 -2.70
CA VAL A 269 7.13 -7.25 -2.11
C VAL A 269 7.81 -5.99 -1.63
N LYS A 270 8.44 -6.07 -0.46
CA LYS A 270 9.21 -4.98 0.15
C LYS A 270 10.66 -5.39 0.38
N PRO A 271 11.61 -4.43 0.40
CA PRO A 271 12.99 -4.71 0.78
C PRO A 271 13.11 -5.26 2.20
N CYS A 272 12.25 -4.87 3.14
CA CYS A 272 12.39 -5.33 4.51
C CYS A 272 11.98 -6.79 4.75
N SER A 273 11.25 -7.41 3.81
CA SER A 273 11.01 -8.87 3.79
C SER A 273 12.31 -9.69 3.72
N LEU A 274 13.46 -9.05 3.48
CA LEU A 274 14.78 -9.68 3.47
C LEU A 274 15.41 -9.84 4.86
N HIS A 275 14.85 -9.18 5.88
CA HIS A 275 15.39 -9.15 7.24
C HIS A 275 14.66 -10.14 8.17
N GLU A 276 15.42 -10.77 9.07
CA GLU A 276 14.85 -11.62 10.13
C GLU A 276 13.92 -10.80 11.03
N GLY A 277 12.72 -11.32 11.30
CA GLY A 277 11.71 -10.65 12.13
C GLY A 277 10.75 -9.71 11.39
N SER A 278 10.86 -9.57 10.07
CA SER A 278 9.85 -8.84 9.29
C SER A 278 8.50 -9.55 9.31
N SER A 279 7.41 -8.79 9.49
CA SER A 279 6.04 -9.30 9.40
C SER A 279 5.55 -9.44 7.96
N ASP A 280 6.30 -8.90 6.98
CA ASP A 280 5.94 -8.93 5.57
C ASP A 280 6.44 -10.21 4.90
N HIS A 281 5.50 -11.05 4.51
CA HIS A 281 5.76 -12.33 3.86
C HIS A 281 5.77 -12.24 2.33
N GLY A 282 5.61 -11.09 1.69
CA GLY A 282 5.45 -10.96 0.23
C GLY A 282 6.49 -11.69 -0.63
N LEU A 283 7.78 -11.56 -0.28
CA LEU A 283 8.85 -12.29 -0.98
C LEU A 283 8.79 -13.81 -0.71
N LEU A 284 8.53 -14.18 0.54
CA LEU A 284 8.39 -15.59 0.92
C LEU A 284 7.19 -16.24 0.22
N GLN A 285 6.12 -15.48 0.03
CA GLN A 285 4.90 -15.90 -0.67
C GLN A 285 5.16 -16.20 -2.14
N ILE A 286 5.85 -15.31 -2.87
CA ILE A 286 6.18 -15.56 -4.28
C ILE A 286 7.18 -16.72 -4.45
N ILE A 287 8.13 -16.85 -3.51
CA ILE A 287 9.06 -17.99 -3.48
C ILE A 287 8.30 -19.29 -3.17
N ALA A 288 7.43 -19.29 -2.17
CA ALA A 288 6.61 -20.44 -1.80
C ALA A 288 5.67 -20.86 -2.94
N PHE A 289 5.09 -19.90 -3.67
CA PHE A 289 4.36 -20.19 -4.90
C PHE A 289 5.26 -20.90 -5.92
N ALA A 290 6.43 -20.33 -6.23
CA ALA A 290 7.33 -20.89 -7.23
C ALA A 290 7.81 -22.29 -6.83
N ARG A 291 8.18 -22.48 -5.55
CA ARG A 291 8.54 -23.77 -4.97
C ARG A 291 7.39 -24.77 -5.08
N SER A 292 6.17 -24.36 -4.72
CA SER A 292 4.98 -25.21 -4.83
C SER A 292 4.70 -25.61 -6.27
N TRP A 293 4.94 -24.70 -7.24
CA TRP A 293 4.79 -24.99 -8.66
C TRP A 293 5.68 -26.16 -9.07
N TYR A 294 6.97 -26.11 -8.76
CA TYR A 294 7.90 -27.19 -9.09
C TYR A 294 7.62 -28.47 -8.30
N ALA A 295 7.33 -28.37 -6.99
CA ALA A 295 6.98 -29.51 -6.15
C ALA A 295 5.76 -30.28 -6.68
N ALA A 296 4.75 -29.55 -7.17
CA ALA A 296 3.56 -30.14 -7.74
C ALA A 296 3.84 -30.99 -8.99
N ALA A 297 4.91 -30.73 -9.75
CA ALA A 297 5.28 -31.58 -10.90
C ALA A 297 5.65 -33.01 -10.50
N SER A 298 6.16 -33.20 -9.27
CA SER A 298 6.59 -34.50 -8.75
C SER A 298 5.59 -35.14 -7.79
N ALA A 299 4.59 -34.39 -7.31
CA ALA A 299 3.56 -34.92 -6.44
C ALA A 299 2.51 -35.71 -7.24
N SER A 300 2.01 -36.80 -6.66
CA SER A 300 0.94 -37.61 -7.27
C SER A 300 -0.45 -37.03 -7.06
N SER A 301 -0.66 -36.24 -6.01
CA SER A 301 -1.95 -35.61 -5.69
C SER A 301 -1.79 -34.37 -4.79
N PRO A 302 -2.81 -33.50 -4.71
CA PRO A 302 -2.80 -32.35 -3.80
C PRO A 302 -2.66 -32.77 -2.34
N GLN A 303 -3.28 -33.90 -1.96
CA GLN A 303 -3.20 -34.46 -0.61
C GLN A 303 -1.79 -34.95 -0.29
N ALA A 304 -1.11 -35.58 -1.26
CA ALA A 304 0.27 -36.01 -1.09
C ALA A 304 1.21 -34.81 -0.89
N LEU A 305 1.03 -33.75 -1.68
CA LEU A 305 1.78 -32.51 -1.56
C LEU A 305 1.55 -31.83 -0.19
N ARG A 306 0.30 -31.79 0.28
CA ARG A 306 -0.05 -31.27 1.60
C ARG A 306 0.55 -32.10 2.75
N ALA A 307 0.39 -33.42 2.69
CA ALA A 307 0.87 -34.32 3.75
C ALA A 307 2.40 -34.34 3.86
N THR A 308 3.10 -34.24 2.73
CA THR A 308 4.56 -34.40 2.68
C THR A 308 5.30 -33.08 2.82
N CYS A 309 4.75 -31.99 2.28
CA CYS A 309 5.42 -30.70 2.20
C CYS A 309 4.64 -29.58 2.89
N GLY A 310 3.60 -29.90 3.67
CA GLY A 310 2.81 -28.89 4.37
C GLY A 310 2.15 -27.86 3.44
N PHE A 311 1.90 -28.22 2.17
CA PHE A 311 1.41 -27.29 1.18
C PHE A 311 0.06 -26.67 1.58
N GLN A 312 0.07 -25.34 1.65
CA GLN A 312 -1.12 -24.51 1.75
C GLN A 312 -1.10 -23.56 0.56
N GLY A 313 -1.98 -23.83 -0.42
CA GLY A 313 -2.22 -22.92 -1.53
C GLY A 313 -3.44 -22.05 -1.25
N LEU A 314 -3.68 -21.07 -2.12
CA LEU A 314 -4.97 -20.41 -2.18
C LEU A 314 -6.04 -21.49 -2.38
N GLY A 315 -7.03 -21.55 -1.48
CA GLY A 315 -8.22 -22.36 -1.73
C GLY A 315 -8.83 -22.02 -3.10
N PRO A 316 -9.81 -22.79 -3.60
CA PRO A 316 -10.31 -22.68 -4.98
C PRO A 316 -10.81 -21.28 -5.42
N LEU A 317 -10.92 -20.30 -4.53
CA LEU A 317 -11.35 -18.93 -4.83
C LEU A 317 -10.47 -17.82 -4.23
N GLY A 318 -9.32 -18.12 -3.62
CA GLY A 318 -8.41 -17.08 -3.11
C GLY A 318 -8.97 -16.15 -2.02
N VAL A 319 -10.17 -16.42 -1.49
CA VAL A 319 -10.73 -15.70 -0.35
C VAL A 319 -10.25 -16.41 0.91
N GLY A 320 -9.12 -15.96 1.45
CA GLY A 320 -8.79 -16.23 2.84
C GLY A 320 -9.89 -15.65 3.73
N GLU A 321 -10.23 -16.32 4.83
CA GLU A 321 -11.05 -15.71 5.88
C GLU A 321 -10.41 -14.37 6.26
N ALA A 322 -11.19 -13.29 6.28
CA ALA A 322 -10.73 -11.96 6.64
C ALA A 322 -9.99 -12.04 8.00
N GLY A 323 -8.66 -11.89 7.97
CA GLY A 323 -7.79 -11.99 9.15
C GLY A 323 -6.84 -13.19 9.19
N SER A 324 -6.93 -14.16 8.26
CA SER A 324 -5.94 -15.23 8.14
C SER A 324 -4.88 -14.90 7.09
N SER A 325 -3.61 -15.01 7.44
CA SER A 325 -2.43 -14.99 6.56
C SER A 325 -2.35 -16.25 5.67
N SER A 326 -3.46 -16.62 5.02
CA SER A 326 -3.60 -17.77 4.13
C SER A 326 -2.98 -17.49 2.74
N GLY A 327 -1.68 -17.21 2.76
CA GLY A 327 -0.86 -17.17 1.56
C GLY A 327 -0.31 -18.56 1.19
N TRP A 328 0.35 -18.64 0.04
CA TRP A 328 1.17 -19.77 -0.38
C TRP A 328 2.20 -20.13 0.68
N GLN A 329 2.19 -21.39 1.11
CA GLN A 329 3.17 -21.95 2.03
C GLN A 329 3.59 -23.34 1.55
N LEU A 330 4.88 -23.61 1.71
CA LEU A 330 5.48 -24.92 1.50
C LEU A 330 6.55 -25.13 2.56
N ALA A 331 6.35 -26.12 3.42
CA ALA A 331 7.25 -26.42 4.53
C ALA A 331 8.63 -26.85 4.03
N GLU A 332 9.65 -26.46 4.79
CA GLU A 332 11.02 -26.91 4.59
C GLU A 332 11.39 -27.99 5.61
N PRO A 333 12.04 -29.10 5.21
CA PRO A 333 12.30 -29.53 3.82
C PRO A 333 11.08 -30.17 3.14
N CYS A 334 10.93 -29.99 1.82
CA CYS A 334 9.91 -30.68 1.02
C CYS A 334 10.51 -31.84 0.22
N ALA A 335 9.94 -33.04 0.33
CA ALA A 335 10.45 -34.22 -0.35
C ALA A 335 10.26 -34.20 -1.89
N TYR A 336 9.31 -33.40 -2.38
CA TYR A 336 9.05 -33.23 -3.82
C TYR A 336 9.88 -32.11 -4.46
N LEU A 337 10.80 -31.48 -3.72
CA LEU A 337 11.70 -30.48 -4.26
C LEU A 337 13.13 -31.00 -4.29
N SER A 338 13.67 -31.14 -5.49
CA SER A 338 15.09 -31.32 -5.68
C SER A 338 15.83 -29.98 -5.52
N MET A 339 17.15 -30.06 -5.36
CA MET A 339 17.99 -28.86 -5.38
C MET A 339 17.91 -28.10 -6.72
N ALA A 340 17.70 -28.82 -7.83
CA ALA A 340 17.50 -28.20 -9.13
C ALA A 340 16.17 -27.44 -9.20
N ASP A 341 15.13 -27.95 -8.55
CA ASP A 341 13.81 -27.29 -8.46
C ASP A 341 13.86 -26.05 -7.59
N GLU A 342 14.57 -26.08 -6.46
CA GLU A 342 14.81 -24.89 -5.62
C GLU A 342 15.51 -23.78 -6.41
N LEU A 343 16.53 -24.15 -7.19
CA LEU A 343 17.24 -23.23 -8.07
C LEU A 343 16.32 -22.67 -9.17
N ALA A 344 15.47 -23.52 -9.75
CA ALA A 344 14.51 -23.13 -10.78
C ALA A 344 13.43 -22.19 -10.23
N ALA A 345 12.95 -22.42 -9.00
CA ALA A 345 12.01 -21.54 -8.30
C ALA A 345 12.61 -20.14 -8.09
N LEU A 346 13.85 -20.05 -7.60
CA LEU A 346 14.55 -18.77 -7.44
C LEU A 346 14.73 -18.03 -8.78
N ARG A 347 15.03 -18.75 -9.85
CA ARG A 347 15.18 -18.16 -11.19
C ARG A 347 13.89 -17.60 -11.74
N VAL A 348 12.75 -18.24 -11.49
CA VAL A 348 11.43 -17.70 -11.86
C VAL A 348 11.18 -16.36 -11.16
N VAL A 349 11.45 -16.27 -9.86
CA VAL A 349 11.31 -15.00 -9.13
C VAL A 349 12.30 -13.95 -9.65
N SER A 350 13.55 -14.34 -9.94
CA SER A 350 14.55 -13.44 -10.53
C SER A 350 14.16 -12.94 -11.92
N ALA A 351 13.53 -13.78 -12.74
CA ALA A 351 13.00 -13.39 -14.04
C ALA A 351 11.86 -12.39 -13.89
N ALA A 352 10.96 -12.58 -12.93
CA ALA A 352 9.88 -11.62 -12.64
C ALA A 352 10.41 -10.27 -12.16
N VAL A 353 11.43 -10.24 -11.30
CA VAL A 353 12.12 -8.99 -10.90
C VAL A 353 12.75 -8.31 -12.12
N THR A 354 13.39 -9.07 -13.01
CA THR A 354 14.03 -8.53 -14.22
C THR A 354 13.01 -7.97 -15.20
N ALA A 355 11.92 -8.71 -15.45
CA ALA A 355 10.82 -8.27 -16.31
C ALA A 355 10.16 -7.01 -15.75
N ARG A 356 9.93 -6.97 -14.44
CA ARG A 356 9.39 -5.79 -13.76
C ARG A 356 10.31 -4.58 -13.94
N GLN A 357 11.61 -4.76 -13.69
CA GLN A 357 12.60 -3.69 -13.86
C GLN A 357 12.67 -3.18 -15.30
N ALA A 358 12.58 -4.07 -16.30
CA ALA A 358 12.57 -3.69 -17.71
C ALA A 358 11.29 -2.99 -18.15
N GLY A 359 10.17 -3.21 -17.44
CA GLY A 359 8.90 -2.55 -17.69
C GLY A 359 8.80 -1.13 -17.11
N LEU A 360 9.68 -0.76 -16.17
CA LEU A 360 9.70 0.58 -15.59
C LEU A 360 10.24 1.61 -16.58
N ALA A 361 9.60 2.77 -16.65
CA ALA A 361 10.07 3.90 -17.44
C ALA A 361 11.42 4.44 -16.98
N GLY A 362 12.05 5.22 -17.87
CA GLY A 362 13.41 5.71 -17.67
C GLY A 362 14.45 4.59 -17.70
N GLY A 363 15.72 4.92 -17.54
CA GLY A 363 16.78 3.92 -17.47
C GLY A 363 17.01 3.44 -16.05
N ARG A 364 18.26 3.51 -15.59
CA ARG A 364 18.67 2.91 -14.31
C ARG A 364 18.27 3.73 -13.10
N LEU A 365 18.38 3.14 -11.90
CA LEU A 365 18.13 3.83 -10.63
C LEU A 365 19.00 5.08 -10.49
N GLU A 366 20.28 4.98 -10.88
CA GLU A 366 21.25 6.05 -10.74
C GLU A 366 20.90 7.26 -11.63
N GLU A 367 20.27 7.02 -12.78
CA GLU A 367 19.81 8.09 -13.67
C GLU A 367 18.64 8.85 -13.04
N ASP A 368 17.72 8.15 -12.37
CA ASP A 368 16.63 8.79 -11.63
C ASP A 368 17.15 9.59 -10.42
N GLU A 369 18.14 9.07 -9.71
CA GLU A 369 18.80 9.80 -8.62
C GLU A 369 19.50 11.07 -9.11
N GLN A 370 20.21 11.01 -10.24
CA GLN A 370 20.84 12.18 -10.86
C GLN A 370 19.80 13.23 -11.28
N LEU A 371 18.69 12.81 -11.89
CA LEU A 371 17.60 13.71 -12.25
C LEU A 371 17.01 14.41 -11.02
N LEU A 372 16.79 13.68 -9.93
CA LEU A 372 16.27 14.24 -8.67
C LEU A 372 17.26 15.21 -8.00
N GLN A 373 18.56 14.94 -8.09
CA GLN A 373 19.62 15.82 -7.56
C GLN A 373 19.81 17.10 -8.38
N GLY A 374 19.53 17.06 -9.69
CA GLY A 374 19.63 18.21 -10.60
C GLY A 374 18.69 19.38 -10.27
N GLY A 375 17.71 19.16 -9.39
CA GLY A 375 17.03 20.20 -8.59
C GLY A 375 16.03 21.12 -9.31
N ALA A 376 16.02 21.18 -10.65
CA ALA A 376 15.14 22.09 -11.39
C ALA A 376 13.99 21.34 -12.08
N PHE A 377 12.98 20.95 -11.31
CA PHE A 377 11.70 20.50 -11.86
C PHE A 377 10.75 21.71 -11.99
N GLN A 378 10.35 22.05 -13.21
CA GLN A 378 9.31 23.06 -13.43
C GLN A 378 7.93 22.56 -12.96
N ASP A 379 7.71 21.25 -13.04
CA ASP A 379 6.49 20.58 -12.61
C ASP A 379 6.78 19.63 -11.43
N LEU A 380 6.22 19.94 -10.26
CA LEU A 380 6.36 19.12 -9.06
C LEU A 380 5.69 17.75 -9.20
N ALA A 381 4.63 17.66 -10.01
CA ALA A 381 3.96 16.40 -10.30
C ALA A 381 4.90 15.40 -11.01
N VAL A 382 5.76 15.90 -11.91
CA VAL A 382 6.78 15.11 -12.58
C VAL A 382 7.86 14.65 -11.59
N ARG A 383 8.28 15.55 -10.69
CA ARG A 383 9.24 15.21 -9.63
C ARG A 383 8.69 14.10 -8.73
N ASP A 384 7.45 14.23 -8.28
CA ASP A 384 6.82 13.26 -7.37
C ASP A 384 6.60 11.90 -8.05
N ALA A 385 6.20 11.89 -9.33
CA ALA A 385 6.13 10.67 -10.13
C ALA A 385 7.51 10.00 -10.30
N LEU A 386 8.57 10.79 -10.51
CA LEU A 386 9.94 10.31 -10.57
C LEU A 386 10.41 9.71 -9.23
N VAL A 387 10.02 10.31 -8.10
CA VAL A 387 10.31 9.78 -6.75
C VAL A 387 9.69 8.39 -6.57
N VAL A 388 8.42 8.20 -6.95
CA VAL A 388 7.75 6.89 -6.91
C VAL A 388 8.50 5.85 -7.73
N ARG A 389 8.86 6.20 -8.98
CA ARG A 389 9.61 5.31 -9.87
C ARG A 389 10.97 4.93 -9.31
N ARG A 390 11.71 5.92 -8.77
CA ARG A 390 13.01 5.71 -8.12
C ARG A 390 12.88 4.74 -6.97
N ASP A 391 11.89 4.93 -6.10
CA ASP A 391 11.64 4.05 -4.96
C ASP A 391 11.37 2.60 -5.42
N GLU A 392 10.57 2.40 -6.46
CA GLU A 392 10.30 1.06 -6.98
C GLU A 392 11.55 0.40 -7.60
N LYS A 393 12.36 1.16 -8.35
CA LYS A 393 13.67 0.69 -8.86
C LYS A 393 14.62 0.30 -7.72
N TYR A 394 14.61 1.06 -6.63
CA TYR A 394 15.39 0.75 -5.43
C TYR A 394 14.97 -0.60 -4.84
N VAL A 395 13.67 -0.88 -4.71
CA VAL A 395 13.17 -2.19 -4.25
C VAL A 395 13.66 -3.32 -5.16
N LEU A 396 13.44 -3.20 -6.47
CA LEU A 396 13.80 -4.23 -7.44
C LEU A 396 15.30 -4.52 -7.45
N ARG A 397 16.14 -3.49 -7.31
CA ARG A 397 17.60 -3.64 -7.20
C ARG A 397 17.98 -4.48 -5.97
N HIS A 398 17.38 -4.20 -4.82
CA HIS A 398 17.64 -4.94 -3.57
C HIS A 398 17.20 -6.40 -3.67
N LEU A 399 16.00 -6.64 -4.22
CA LEU A 399 15.49 -8.00 -4.45
C LEU A 399 16.40 -8.77 -5.42
N GLY A 400 16.80 -8.16 -6.52
CA GLY A 400 17.70 -8.79 -7.49
C GLY A 400 19.07 -9.14 -6.90
N LEU A 401 19.64 -8.27 -6.06
CA LEU A 401 20.90 -8.56 -5.35
C LEU A 401 20.74 -9.73 -4.37
N TRP A 402 19.65 -9.75 -3.60
CA TRP A 402 19.37 -10.84 -2.66
C TRP A 402 19.18 -12.18 -3.38
N LEU A 403 18.39 -12.22 -4.45
CA LEU A 403 18.15 -13.43 -5.24
C LEU A 403 19.44 -13.98 -5.85
N ARG A 404 20.31 -13.12 -6.41
CA ARG A 404 21.63 -13.53 -6.91
C ARG A 404 22.53 -14.09 -5.81
N SER A 405 22.51 -13.46 -4.63
CA SER A 405 23.28 -13.93 -3.47
C SER A 405 22.81 -15.32 -3.04
N ARG A 406 21.49 -15.53 -2.95
CA ARG A 406 20.89 -16.84 -2.65
C ARG A 406 21.24 -17.87 -3.72
N GLU A 407 21.09 -17.55 -5.01
CA GLU A 407 21.45 -18.45 -6.11
C GLU A 407 22.92 -18.88 -6.03
N LYS A 408 23.84 -17.94 -5.73
CA LYS A 408 25.26 -18.23 -5.55
C LYS A 408 25.52 -19.14 -4.35
N SER A 409 24.84 -18.89 -3.22
CA SER A 409 24.92 -19.73 -2.03
C SER A 409 24.48 -21.17 -2.34
N PHE A 410 23.35 -21.35 -3.01
CA PHE A 410 22.85 -22.64 -3.48
C PHE A 410 23.80 -23.36 -4.45
N LYS A 411 24.40 -22.64 -5.40
CA LYS A 411 25.40 -23.23 -6.31
C LYS A 411 26.68 -23.66 -5.56
N SER A 412 27.09 -22.90 -4.56
CA SER A 412 28.30 -23.20 -3.79
C SER A 412 28.13 -24.42 -2.86
N SER A 413 26.92 -24.72 -2.42
CA SER A 413 26.63 -25.90 -1.59
C SER A 413 26.59 -27.19 -2.41
N LEU A 414 26.27 -27.13 -3.71
CA LEU A 414 26.35 -28.26 -4.64
C LEU A 414 27.79 -28.78 -4.84
N GLY A 415 28.80 -27.92 -4.70
CA GLY A 415 30.21 -28.26 -4.90
C GLY A 415 30.92 -28.86 -3.69
N LYS A 416 30.25 -29.01 -2.53
CA LYS A 416 30.87 -29.54 -1.29
C LYS A 416 30.37 -30.95 -0.98
N PRO A 417 31.19 -32.01 -1.18
CA PRO A 417 30.85 -33.35 -0.72
C PRO A 417 30.71 -33.34 0.82
N GLY A 418 29.58 -33.81 1.35
CA GLY A 418 29.40 -34.06 2.79
C GLY A 418 28.56 -33.04 3.59
N VAL A 419 28.11 -31.93 3.01
CA VAL A 419 27.33 -30.89 3.75
C VAL A 419 25.81 -31.12 3.71
N SER A 420 25.35 -32.16 3.01
CA SER A 420 23.94 -32.41 2.66
C SER A 420 22.93 -32.54 3.83
N ARG A 421 23.35 -32.66 5.10
CA ARG A 421 22.43 -32.92 6.22
C ARG A 421 22.35 -31.87 7.33
N ARG A 422 23.28 -30.92 7.44
CA ARG A 422 23.39 -30.08 8.66
C ARG A 422 22.98 -28.60 8.56
N ARG A 423 22.62 -28.09 7.38
CA ARG A 423 22.21 -26.67 7.19
C ARG A 423 20.75 -26.48 6.71
N ARG A 424 19.87 -27.45 6.99
CA ARG A 424 18.43 -27.33 6.66
C ARG A 424 17.64 -26.40 7.60
N SER A 425 18.26 -25.82 8.62
CA SER A 425 17.59 -25.03 9.67
C SER A 425 17.99 -23.55 9.73
N GLU A 426 18.73 -23.04 8.74
CA GLU A 426 19.14 -21.62 8.66
C GLU A 426 18.45 -20.89 7.47
N LEU A 427 17.26 -21.35 7.08
CA LEU A 427 16.42 -20.75 6.03
C LEU A 427 15.14 -20.16 6.63
#